data_AF-A0A2T1DL17-F1
#
_entry.id   AF-A0A2T1DL17-F1
#
_cell.length_a   1.000
_cell.length_b   1.000
_cell.length_c   1.000
_cell.angle_alpha   90.00
_cell.angle_beta   90.00
_cell.angle_gamma   90.00
#
_symmetry.space_group_name_H-M   'P 1'
#
loop_
_entity.id
_entity.type
_entity.pdbx_description
1 polymer ?
#
loop_
_entity_poly.entity_id
_entity_poly.type
_entity_poly.pdbx_seq_one_letter_code
_entity_poly.pdbx_strand_id
1 'polypeptide(L)'
;MLIAEVRCSLEGIGGGTFLPIKIALVVDRCHPHERGRVLGLFMNGFDLEIALAGTILGVVVDRVGYRGAFGVASTLALAALIIFLALCSKDLSQSLRFALGQGGDVYALPKPLAE
;
A
#
# COMPACT_ATOMS: atom_id res chain seq x y z
N MET A 1 20.98 -5.20 -20.19
CA MET A 1 20.95 -6.41 -19.34
C MET A 1 21.02 -6.02 -17.85
N LEU A 2 22.09 -5.35 -17.38
CA LEU A 2 22.21 -4.87 -15.98
C LEU A 2 21.00 -4.04 -15.49
N ILE A 3 20.47 -3.14 -16.32
CA ILE A 3 19.33 -2.28 -15.98
C ILE A 3 18.03 -3.09 -15.78
N ALA A 4 17.88 -4.21 -16.48
CA ALA A 4 16.66 -5.03 -16.39
C ALA A 4 16.65 -5.85 -15.09
N GLU A 5 17.79 -6.39 -14.70
CA GLU A 5 17.97 -7.13 -13.44
C GLU A 5 17.66 -6.24 -12.23
N VAL A 6 18.28 -5.06 -12.18
CA VAL A 6 18.07 -4.09 -11.09
C VAL A 6 16.61 -3.69 -10.97
N ARG A 7 15.89 -3.50 -12.09
CA ARG A 7 14.47 -3.17 -12.08
C ARG A 7 13.63 -4.30 -11.48
N CYS A 8 13.83 -5.54 -11.92
CA CYS A 8 13.07 -6.68 -11.40
C CYS A 8 13.33 -6.92 -9.91
N SER A 9 14.55 -6.71 -9.44
CA SER A 9 14.85 -6.79 -8.00
C SER A 9 14.11 -5.72 -7.20
N LEU A 10 14.10 -4.47 -7.67
CA LEU A 10 13.40 -3.37 -7.00
C LEU A 10 11.89 -3.59 -6.97
N GLU A 11 11.32 -4.01 -8.09
CA GLU A 11 9.89 -4.28 -8.23
C GLU A 11 9.46 -5.50 -7.40
N GLY A 12 10.27 -6.56 -7.38
CA GLY A 12 10.02 -7.75 -6.57
C GLY A 12 10.03 -7.46 -5.06
N ILE A 13 11.01 -6.69 -4.58
CA ILE A 13 11.10 -6.31 -3.16
C ILE A 13 9.93 -5.40 -2.79
N GLY A 14 9.64 -4.38 -3.60
CA GLY A 14 8.54 -3.46 -3.38
C GLY A 14 7.20 -4.17 -3.39
N GLY A 15 6.88 -4.87 -4.48
CA GLY A 15 5.61 -5.58 -4.66
C GLY A 15 5.38 -6.68 -3.61
N GLY A 16 6.42 -7.47 -3.29
CA GLY A 16 6.32 -8.58 -2.35
C GLY A 16 6.12 -8.14 -0.89
N THR A 17 6.72 -7.02 -0.50
CA THR A 17 6.65 -6.53 0.89
C THR A 17 5.42 -5.65 1.13
N PHE A 18 4.90 -5.01 0.08
CA PHE A 18 3.80 -4.03 0.19
C PHE A 18 2.49 -4.65 0.68
N LEU A 19 2.10 -5.82 0.18
CA LEU A 19 0.86 -6.48 0.56
C LEU A 19 0.82 -6.87 2.06
N PRO A 20 1.80 -7.61 2.62
CA PRO A 20 1.78 -8.00 4.02
C PRO A 20 1.90 -6.79 4.97
N ILE A 21 2.68 -5.76 4.63
CA ILE A 21 2.77 -4.53 5.43
C ILE A 21 1.40 -3.84 5.52
N LYS A 22 0.67 -3.69 4.40
CA LYS A 22 -0.66 -3.06 4.40
C LYS A 22 -1.64 -3.85 5.26
N ILE A 23 -1.65 -5.17 5.14
CA ILE A 23 -2.54 -6.04 5.91
C ILE A 23 -2.24 -5.91 7.40
N ALA A 24 -0.97 -5.99 7.79
CA ALA A 24 -0.55 -5.85 9.19
C ALA A 24 -1.01 -4.49 9.77
N LEU A 25 -0.77 -3.39 9.04
CA LEU A 25 -1.18 -2.05 9.47
C LEU A 25 -2.69 -1.93 9.67
N VAL A 26 -3.49 -2.48 8.74
CA VAL A 26 -4.95 -2.45 8.85
C VAL A 26 -5.43 -3.28 10.04
N VAL A 27 -4.88 -4.48 10.23
CA VAL A 27 -5.28 -5.39 11.31
C VAL A 27 -4.90 -4.85 12.69
N ASP A 28 -3.73 -4.20 12.82
CA ASP A 28 -3.27 -3.59 14.07
C ASP A 28 -4.18 -2.45 14.54
N ARG A 29 -4.85 -1.77 13.60
CA ARG A 29 -5.82 -0.69 13.88
C ARG A 29 -7.26 -1.16 14.08
N CYS A 30 -7.52 -2.46 13.93
CA CYS A 30 -8.87 -3.03 14.08
C CYS A 30 -9.09 -3.69 15.43
N HIS A 31 -10.26 -3.45 16.01
CA HIS A 31 -10.70 -4.19 17.19
C HIS A 31 -10.76 -5.70 16.91
N PRO A 32 -10.40 -6.57 17.87
CA PRO A 32 -10.32 -8.02 17.67
C PRO A 32 -11.59 -8.64 17.08
N HIS A 33 -12.77 -8.12 17.41
CA HIS A 33 -14.06 -8.62 16.92
C HIS A 33 -14.37 -8.26 15.46
N GLU A 34 -13.73 -7.24 14.90
CA GLU A 34 -13.99 -6.77 13.51
C GLU A 34 -12.89 -7.14 12.53
N ARG A 35 -11.76 -7.69 12.99
CA ARG A 35 -10.60 -8.03 12.15
C ARG A 35 -10.98 -8.87 10.93
N GLY A 36 -11.83 -9.88 11.11
CA GLY A 36 -12.30 -10.73 10.01
C GLY A 36 -13.14 -9.96 8.96
N ARG A 37 -14.00 -9.03 9.41
CA ARG A 37 -14.82 -8.19 8.52
C ARG A 37 -13.95 -7.20 7.75
N VAL A 38 -13.02 -6.54 8.43
CA VAL A 38 -12.14 -5.55 7.79
C VAL A 38 -11.16 -6.22 6.82
N LEU A 39 -10.61 -7.37 7.20
CA LEU A 39 -9.75 -8.15 6.30
C LEU A 39 -10.53 -8.64 5.07
N GLY A 40 -11.76 -9.12 5.25
CA GLY A 40 -12.63 -9.50 4.14
C GLY A 40 -12.92 -8.34 3.19
N LEU A 41 -13.20 -7.14 3.71
CA LEU A 41 -13.40 -5.95 2.89
C LEU A 41 -12.13 -5.55 2.13
N PHE A 42 -10.97 -5.63 2.79
CA PHE A 42 -9.67 -5.34 2.16
C PHE A 42 -9.37 -6.31 1.02
N MET A 43 -9.57 -7.62 1.23
CA MET A 43 -9.34 -8.64 0.20
C MET A 43 -10.29 -8.49 -0.98
N ASN A 44 -11.59 -8.24 -0.73
CA ASN A 44 -12.55 -7.97 -1.79
C ASN A 44 -12.16 -6.74 -2.63
N GLY A 45 -11.61 -5.70 -1.99
CA GLY A 45 -11.09 -4.53 -2.69
C GLY A 45 -9.89 -4.86 -3.58
N PHE A 46 -9.01 -5.75 -3.11
CA PHE A 46 -7.87 -6.23 -3.89
C PHE A 46 -8.30 -7.10 -5.09
N ASP A 47 -9.29 -7.96 -4.93
CA ASP A 47 -9.84 -8.74 -6.04
C ASP A 47 -10.50 -7.84 -7.09
N LEU A 48 -11.21 -6.80 -6.63
CA LEU A 48 -11.81 -5.80 -7.51
C LEU A 48 -10.74 -5.00 -8.27
N GLU A 49 -9.62 -4.66 -7.61
CA GLU A 49 -8.47 -4.03 -8.25
C GLU A 49 -7.95 -4.88 -9.40
N ILE A 50 -7.69 -6.18 -9.17
CA ILE A 50 -7.20 -7.10 -10.20
C ILE A 50 -8.17 -7.18 -11.38
N ALA A 51 -9.48 -7.26 -11.11
CA ALA A 51 -10.51 -7.30 -12.14
C ALA A 51 -10.52 -6.03 -13.01
N LEU A 52 -10.33 -4.87 -12.40
CA LEU A 52 -10.36 -3.58 -13.10
C LEU A 52 -9.01 -3.21 -13.74
N ALA A 53 -7.89 -3.70 -13.22
CA ALA A 53 -6.53 -3.33 -13.63
C ALA A 53 -6.33 -3.53 -15.13
N GLY A 54 -6.76 -4.67 -15.69
CA GLY A 54 -6.60 -4.95 -17.12
C GLY A 54 -7.35 -3.96 -18.02
N THR A 55 -8.61 -3.66 -17.69
CA THR A 55 -9.46 -2.75 -18.48
C THR A 55 -8.96 -1.30 -18.38
N ILE A 56 -8.64 -0.84 -17.16
CA ILE A 56 -8.13 0.51 -16.93
C ILE A 56 -6.78 0.68 -17.65
N LEU A 57 -5.86 -0.27 -17.48
CA LEU A 57 -4.56 -0.20 -18.11
C LEU A 57 -4.66 -0.24 -19.64
N GLY A 58 -5.54 -1.08 -20.19
CA GLY A 58 -5.79 -1.15 -21.64
C GLY A 58 -6.24 0.19 -22.22
N VAL A 59 -7.23 0.85 -21.60
CA VAL A 59 -7.71 2.17 -22.04
C VAL A 59 -6.64 3.25 -21.90
N VAL A 60 -5.84 3.21 -20.83
CA VAL A 60 -4.75 4.17 -20.62
C VAL A 60 -3.66 3.99 -21.68
N VAL A 61 -3.24 2.75 -21.95
CA VAL A 61 -2.24 2.44 -22.98
C VAL A 61 -2.71 2.84 -24.37
N ASP A 62 -3.99 2.64 -24.70
CA ASP A 62 -4.55 3.03 -26.00
C ASP A 62 -4.48 4.54 -26.25
N ARG A 63 -4.63 5.37 -25.20
CA ARG A 63 -4.62 6.83 -25.32
C ARG A 63 -3.25 7.50 -25.22
N VAL A 64 -2.39 7.02 -24.32
CA VAL A 64 -1.09 7.67 -24.03
C VAL A 64 0.12 6.78 -24.34
N GLY A 65 -0.11 5.60 -24.91
CA GLY A 65 0.91 4.59 -25.17
C GLY A 65 1.49 3.98 -23.89
N TYR A 66 2.32 2.95 -24.06
CA TYR A 66 3.00 2.29 -22.94
C TYR A 66 3.86 3.25 -22.09
N ARG A 67 4.56 4.19 -22.74
CA ARG A 67 5.41 5.16 -22.04
C ARG A 67 4.59 6.09 -21.15
N GLY A 68 3.46 6.58 -21.65
CA GLY A 68 2.53 7.41 -20.87
C GLY A 68 1.87 6.63 -19.74
N ALA A 69 1.47 5.37 -19.99
CA ALA A 69 0.89 4.50 -18.98
C ALA A 69 1.82 4.28 -17.78
N PHE A 70 3.10 4.02 -18.00
CA PHE A 70 4.09 3.92 -16.92
C PHE A 70 4.30 5.26 -16.19
N GLY A 71 4.23 6.39 -16.90
CA GLY A 71 4.27 7.72 -16.28
C GLY A 71 3.07 7.99 -15.37
N VAL A 72 1.86 7.62 -15.82
CA VAL A 72 0.63 7.69 -15.02
C VAL A 72 0.72 6.78 -13.80
N ALA A 73 1.17 5.53 -13.96
CA ALA A 73 1.38 4.62 -12.84
C ALA A 73 2.38 5.17 -11.81
N SER A 74 3.49 5.75 -12.28
CA SER A 74 4.52 6.35 -11.41
C SER A 74 4.00 7.56 -10.65
N THR A 75 3.25 8.45 -11.31
CA THR A 75 2.65 9.63 -10.67
C THR A 75 1.57 9.22 -9.66
N LEU A 76 0.78 8.20 -9.96
CA LEU A 76 -0.21 7.66 -9.04
C LEU A 76 0.45 7.00 -7.83
N ALA A 77 1.53 6.24 -8.02
CA ALA A 77 2.30 5.66 -6.93
C ALA A 77 2.94 6.75 -6.04
N LEU A 78 3.46 7.82 -6.65
CA LEU A 78 4.00 8.95 -5.91
C LEU A 78 2.91 9.69 -5.13
N ALA A 79 1.74 9.90 -5.72
CA ALA A 79 0.59 10.51 -5.05
C ALA A 79 0.13 9.65 -3.87
N ALA A 80 0.04 8.32 -4.04
CA ALA A 80 -0.29 7.39 -2.96
C ALA A 80 0.74 7.45 -1.82
N LEU A 81 2.03 7.55 -2.14
CA LEU A 81 3.09 7.73 -1.16
C LEU A 81 2.94 9.06 -0.40
N ILE A 82 2.65 10.16 -1.10
CA ILE A 82 2.43 11.47 -0.46
C ILE A 82 1.20 11.42 0.45
N ILE A 83 0.09 10.83 -0.02
CA ILE A 83 -1.13 10.66 0.79
C ILE A 83 -0.82 9.81 2.01
N PHE A 84 -0.08 8.71 1.86
CA PHE A 84 0.34 7.88 2.98
C PHE A 84 1.18 8.69 3.98
N LEU A 85 2.18 9.44 3.52
CA LEU A 85 3.00 10.28 4.40
C LEU A 85 2.20 11.41 5.08
N ALA A 86 1.16 11.93 4.43
CA ALA A 86 0.34 13.03 4.95
C ALA A 86 -0.81 12.58 5.87
N LEU A 87 -1.43 11.43 5.60
CA LEU A 87 -2.63 10.94 6.31
C LEU A 87 -2.38 9.74 7.22
N CYS A 88 -1.23 9.07 7.16
CA CYS A 88 -0.97 7.88 7.99
C CYS A 88 -0.71 8.22 9.47
N SER A 89 -0.37 9.48 9.80
CA SER A 89 -0.21 9.95 11.19
C SER A 89 -0.59 11.42 11.34
N LYS A 90 -0.81 11.86 12.59
CA LYS A 90 -1.15 13.25 12.95
C LYS A 90 -0.07 14.26 12.55
N ASP A 91 1.19 13.80 12.42
CA ASP A 91 2.37 14.61 12.06
C ASP A 91 3.33 13.82 11.16
N LEU A 92 3.87 14.48 10.12
CA LEU A 92 4.83 13.92 9.15
C LEU A 92 6.08 13.31 9.82
N SER A 93 6.50 13.89 10.95
CA SER A 93 7.63 13.38 11.75
C SER A 93 7.31 12.05 12.45
N GLN A 94 6.06 11.81 12.84
CA GLN A 94 5.64 10.54 13.43
C GLN A 94 5.41 9.45 12.39
N SER A 95 4.90 9.78 11.19
CA SER A 95 4.82 8.83 10.08
C SER A 95 6.20 8.35 9.64
N LEU A 96 7.19 9.26 9.56
CA LEU A 96 8.57 8.90 9.25
C LEU A 96 9.22 8.08 10.36
N ARG A 97 9.00 8.42 11.64
CA ARG A 97 9.49 7.62 12.77
C ARG A 97 8.87 6.22 12.78
N PHE A 98 7.57 6.08 12.51
CA PHE A 98 6.91 4.77 12.41
C PHE A 98 7.45 3.96 11.21
N ALA A 99 7.54 4.58 10.02
CA ALA A 99 8.06 3.93 8.83
C ALA A 99 9.53 3.49 8.96
N LEU A 100 10.33 4.22 9.76
CA LEU A 100 11.71 3.88 10.10
C LEU A 100 11.83 2.94 11.31
N GLY A 101 10.73 2.45 11.87
CA GLY A 101 10.71 1.53 13.02
C GLY A 101 11.10 2.18 14.37
N GLN A 102 11.17 3.51 14.42
CA GLN A 102 11.58 4.31 15.58
C GLN A 102 10.41 4.93 16.38
N GLY A 103 9.16 4.65 16.02
CA GLY A 103 7.98 5.17 16.71
C GLY A 103 6.80 4.20 16.71
N GLY A 104 6.02 4.17 17.80
CA GLY A 104 4.80 3.37 17.91
C GLY A 104 3.61 4.01 17.20
N ASP A 105 2.67 3.20 16.71
CA ASP A 105 1.45 3.67 16.04
C ASP A 105 0.51 4.36 17.04
N VAL A 106 0.22 5.64 16.81
CA VAL A 106 -0.67 6.47 17.65
C VAL A 106 -2.12 5.99 17.59
N TYR A 107 -2.49 5.28 16.52
CA TYR A 107 -3.82 4.70 16.34
C TYR A 107 -3.89 3.23 16.79
N ALA A 108 -2.82 2.66 17.34
CA ALA A 108 -2.87 1.31 17.89
C ALA A 108 -3.85 1.27 19.06
N LEU A 109 -4.85 0.40 18.95
CA LEU A 109 -5.78 0.15 20.04
C LEU A 109 -5.02 -0.46 21.22
N PRO A 110 -5.35 -0.10 22.47
CA PRO A 110 -4.78 -0.76 23.64
C PRO A 110 -5.03 -2.26 23.54
N LYS A 111 -3.93 -3.02 23.53
CA LYS A 111 -3.96 -4.49 23.54
C LYS A 111 -4.84 -4.92 24.71
N PRO A 112 -5.83 -5.81 24.54
CA PRO A 112 -6.56 -6.35 25.68
C PRO A 112 -5.53 -6.92 26.64
N LEU A 113 -5.64 -6.55 27.92
CA LEU A 113 -4.84 -7.15 28.98
C LEU A 113 -4.98 -8.67 28.83
N ALA A 114 -3.90 -9.32 28.45
CA ALA A 114 -3.82 -10.77 28.53
C ALA A 114 -3.88 -11.10 30.02
N GLU A 115 -5.01 -11.68 30.46
CA GLU A 115 -5.00 -12.65 31.54
C GLU A 115 -4.32 -13.94 31.06
#